data_AF-A0A7Y2AHP2-F1
#
_entry.id   AF-A0A7Y2AHP2-F1
#
_cell.length_a   1.000
_cell.length_b   1.000
_cell.length_c   1.000
_cell.angle_alpha   90.00
_cell.angle_beta   90.00
_cell.angle_gamma   90.00
#
_symmetry.space_group_name_H-M   'P 1'
#
loop_
_entity.id
_entity.type
_entity.pdbx_description
1 polymer ?
#
loop_
_entity_poly.entity_id
_entity_poly.type
_entity_poly.pdbx_seq_one_letter_code
_entity_poly.pdbx_strand_id
1 'polypeptide(L)'
;MSDMPDHHNLDIKRVAILFAGGPAPAANAVISTAAFSFLEEGAQVFGIKHGYSRLAEYTAAGPLQEGADYTRFTHDTLTHARSSRGIMIGTARTNPGRHVSSPDHLKDPELVAPLRRVYEGLCSLEIDALISIGGDDTLKTANKLKLFQDNLPADARRFPIIHLPKTIDNDYSGIDFTFGFFTAVETLAEEIRNLNYDAAAGRAYFLCEAMGRSAGWLAYGAAIAGEASMVLSVEDVAGALAEEEVVNQDTGETRKVMALERVVDRMVDMMLA
;
A
#
# COMPACT_ATOMS: atom_id res chain seq x y z
N MET A 1 -20.44 23.87 30.50
CA MET A 1 -19.10 23.23 30.57
C MET A 1 -19.37 21.75 30.67
N SER A 2 -19.49 21.09 29.53
CA SER A 2 -19.74 19.65 29.45
C SER A 2 -18.44 18.92 29.72
N ASP A 3 -18.50 17.89 30.57
CA ASP A 3 -17.42 16.93 30.80
C ASP A 3 -16.78 16.53 29.47
N MET A 4 -15.50 16.87 29.30
CA MET A 4 -14.69 16.19 28.30
C MET A 4 -14.51 14.75 28.78
N PRO A 5 -14.63 13.75 27.89
CA PRO A 5 -14.45 12.36 28.26
C PRO A 5 -13.07 12.18 28.91
N ASP A 6 -13.01 11.42 30.01
CA ASP A 6 -11.77 11.00 30.66
C ASP A 6 -10.79 10.50 29.60
N HIS A 7 -9.66 11.19 29.43
CA HIS A 7 -8.57 10.72 28.59
C HIS A 7 -8.19 9.32 29.08
N HIS A 8 -8.49 8.31 28.27
CA HIS A 8 -8.08 6.95 28.57
C HIS A 8 -6.54 6.98 28.58
N ASN A 9 -5.94 6.81 29.76
CA ASN A 9 -4.50 6.79 29.92
C ASN A 9 -3.93 5.58 29.14
N LEU A 10 -3.65 5.78 27.85
CA LEU A 10 -3.01 4.78 27.01
C LEU A 10 -1.56 4.65 27.49
N ASP A 11 -1.10 3.43 27.74
CA ASP A 11 0.32 3.13 27.97
C ASP A 11 1.18 3.37 26.71
N ILE A 12 0.60 3.93 25.63
CA ILE A 12 1.23 4.26 24.36
C ILE A 12 1.60 5.74 24.39
N LYS A 13 2.88 6.06 24.62
CA LYS A 13 3.39 7.44 24.69
C LYS A 13 4.05 7.89 23.38
N ARG A 14 4.56 6.96 22.57
CA ARG A 14 5.31 7.26 21.34
C ARG A 14 4.86 6.35 20.21
N VAL A 15 4.32 6.92 19.15
CA VAL A 15 3.78 6.19 18.00
C VAL A 15 4.58 6.50 16.76
N ALA A 16 5.03 5.47 16.04
CA ALA A 16 5.60 5.65 14.70
C ALA A 16 4.52 5.42 13.64
N ILE A 17 4.49 6.27 12.62
CA ILE A 17 3.68 6.08 11.42
C ILE A 17 4.63 6.03 10.23
N LEU A 18 4.51 5.01 9.40
CA LEU A 18 5.25 4.92 8.15
C LEU A 18 4.33 4.58 6.98
N PHE A 19 4.73 5.02 5.80
CA PHE A 19 4.07 4.69 4.55
C PHE A 19 5.08 4.03 3.61
N ALA A 20 4.73 2.87 3.05
CA ALA A 20 5.59 2.11 2.15
C ALA A 20 4.83 1.55 0.94
N GLY A 21 5.59 1.23 -0.12
CA GLY A 21 5.08 0.70 -1.38
C GLY A 21 4.59 1.78 -2.36
N GLY A 22 3.72 1.38 -3.30
CA GLY A 22 3.20 2.28 -4.32
C GLY A 22 2.35 3.42 -3.74
N PRO A 23 2.38 4.63 -4.34
CA PRO A 23 1.57 5.75 -3.88
C PRO A 23 0.08 5.47 -4.08
N ALA A 24 -0.75 6.08 -3.24
CA ALA A 24 -2.20 6.11 -3.42
C ALA A 24 -2.75 7.49 -3.00
N PRO A 25 -3.81 7.99 -3.65
CA PRO A 25 -4.51 9.18 -3.19
C PRO A 25 -4.99 9.03 -1.73
N ALA A 26 -5.25 10.16 -1.06
CA ALA A 26 -5.65 10.23 0.34
C ALA A 26 -4.60 9.78 1.38
N ALA A 27 -3.36 9.48 0.98
CA ALA A 27 -2.28 9.12 1.91
C ALA A 27 -2.10 10.13 3.06
N ASN A 28 -2.05 11.42 2.77
CA ASN A 28 -1.94 12.45 3.81
C ASN A 28 -3.19 12.53 4.70
N ALA A 29 -4.38 12.25 4.18
CA ALA A 29 -5.60 12.17 4.97
C ALA A 29 -5.53 11.06 6.00
N VAL A 30 -5.05 9.87 5.60
CA VAL A 30 -4.86 8.72 6.49
C VAL A 30 -3.77 9.01 7.53
N ILE A 31 -2.58 9.45 7.09
CA ILE A 31 -1.45 9.76 7.98
C ILE A 31 -1.85 10.81 9.01
N SER A 32 -2.42 11.93 8.57
CA SER A 32 -2.79 13.02 9.47
C SER A 32 -3.90 12.64 10.43
N THR A 33 -4.93 11.92 9.98
CA THR A 33 -6.03 11.50 10.87
C THR A 33 -5.55 10.52 11.94
N ALA A 34 -4.70 9.55 11.58
CA ALA A 34 -4.08 8.64 12.53
C ALA A 34 -3.19 9.41 13.53
N ALA A 35 -2.34 10.32 13.03
CA ALA A 35 -1.47 11.13 13.88
C ALA A 35 -2.26 12.02 14.85
N PHE A 36 -3.28 12.74 14.37
CA PHE A 36 -4.14 13.57 15.21
C PHE A 36 -4.78 12.75 16.33
N SER A 37 -5.28 11.54 16.04
CA SER A 37 -5.94 10.70 17.04
C SER A 37 -5.00 10.37 18.23
N PHE A 38 -3.72 10.12 17.96
CA PHE A 38 -2.73 9.86 19.02
C PHE A 38 -2.26 11.14 19.73
N LEU A 39 -2.16 12.26 19.01
CA LEU A 39 -1.82 13.55 19.61
C LEU A 39 -2.87 14.02 20.61
N GLU A 40 -4.16 13.82 20.32
CA GLU A 40 -5.28 14.15 21.24
C GLU A 40 -5.24 13.33 22.54
N GLU A 41 -4.68 12.12 22.49
CA GLU A 41 -4.43 11.28 23.68
C GLU A 41 -3.08 11.57 24.35
N GLY A 42 -2.38 12.63 23.93
CA GLY A 42 -1.13 13.09 24.53
C GLY A 42 0.13 12.31 24.11
N ALA A 43 0.04 11.40 23.13
CA ALA A 43 1.19 10.68 22.61
C ALA A 43 2.03 11.54 21.66
N GLN A 44 3.34 11.28 21.60
CA GLN A 44 4.23 11.84 20.58
C GLN A 44 4.16 10.99 19.31
N VAL A 45 3.96 11.62 18.16
CA VAL A 45 3.83 10.90 16.88
C VAL A 45 5.00 11.18 15.96
N PHE A 46 5.63 10.11 15.46
CA PHE A 46 6.82 10.11 14.62
C PHE A 46 6.43 9.65 13.21
N GLY A 47 6.46 10.56 12.24
CA GLY A 47 6.36 10.24 10.82
C GLY A 47 7.70 9.75 10.28
N ILE A 48 7.86 8.44 10.08
CA ILE A 48 9.08 7.85 9.54
C ILE A 48 9.15 8.11 8.03
N LYS A 49 10.25 8.70 7.57
CA LYS A 49 10.41 9.08 6.18
C LYS A 49 10.78 7.91 5.30
N HIS A 50 10.16 7.85 4.12
CA HIS A 50 10.45 6.88 3.05
C HIS A 50 10.29 5.42 3.48
N GLY A 51 9.27 5.13 4.30
CA GLY A 51 8.90 3.78 4.69
C GLY A 51 10.00 3.08 5.50
N TYR A 52 10.38 1.87 5.09
CA TYR A 52 11.38 1.07 5.82
C TYR A 52 12.84 1.36 5.41
N SER A 53 13.12 2.27 4.47
CA SER A 53 14.46 2.40 3.86
C SER A 53 15.56 2.65 4.89
N ARG A 54 15.46 3.74 5.65
CA ARG A 54 16.46 4.11 6.65
C ARG A 54 16.43 3.21 7.88
N LEU A 55 15.26 2.70 8.25
CA LEU A 55 15.12 1.70 9.32
C LEU A 55 15.83 0.38 8.99
N ALA A 56 15.72 -0.08 7.74
CA ALA A 56 16.39 -1.30 7.29
C ALA A 56 17.91 -1.15 7.23
N GLU A 57 18.44 0.07 7.28
CA GLU A 57 19.86 0.40 7.27
C GLU A 57 20.37 0.88 8.65
N TYR A 58 19.51 0.86 9.67
CA TYR A 58 19.82 1.38 10.99
C TYR A 58 21.07 0.70 11.60
N THR A 59 21.90 1.50 12.27
CA THR A 59 22.98 1.04 13.14
C THR A 59 23.09 1.97 14.33
N ALA A 60 23.54 1.48 15.48
CA ALA A 60 23.73 2.32 16.67
C ALA A 60 24.75 3.47 16.46
N ALA A 61 25.74 3.29 15.57
CA ALA A 61 26.72 4.30 15.22
C ALA A 61 26.16 5.40 14.28
N GLY A 62 25.08 5.11 13.56
CA GLY A 62 24.36 6.04 12.69
C GLY A 62 22.91 6.19 13.14
N PRO A 63 22.66 6.90 14.27
CA PRO A 63 21.33 7.02 14.83
C PRO A 63 20.39 7.75 13.86
N LEU A 64 19.09 7.47 13.98
CA LEU A 64 18.06 8.16 13.21
C LEU A 64 18.00 9.63 13.59
N GLN A 65 17.94 10.51 12.58
CA GLN A 65 17.95 11.96 12.75
C GLN A 65 16.58 12.56 12.41
N GLU A 66 16.07 13.39 13.31
CA GLU A 66 14.88 14.18 13.04
C GLU A 66 15.14 15.16 11.88
N GLY A 67 14.17 15.32 11.00
CA GLY A 67 14.27 16.09 9.77
C GLY A 67 14.81 15.29 8.58
N ALA A 68 15.66 14.28 8.79
CA ALA A 68 16.22 13.45 7.73
C ALA A 68 15.52 12.08 7.61
N ASP A 69 15.47 11.32 8.70
CA ASP A 69 14.94 9.95 8.73
C ASP A 69 13.50 9.89 9.26
N TYR A 70 13.11 10.86 10.11
CA TYR A 70 11.75 10.99 10.62
C TYR A 70 11.41 12.46 10.88
N THR A 71 10.14 12.74 11.16
CA THR A 71 9.66 14.04 11.66
C THR A 71 8.69 13.81 12.80
N ARG A 72 8.68 14.68 13.82
CA ARG A 72 7.62 14.67 14.83
C ARG A 72 6.43 15.48 14.34
N PHE A 73 5.25 14.89 14.38
CA PHE A 73 4.03 15.61 14.08
C PHE A 73 3.56 16.43 15.27
N THR A 74 3.07 17.61 14.97
CA THR A 74 2.32 18.51 15.86
C THR A 74 1.02 18.94 15.17
N HIS A 75 0.06 19.48 15.92
CA HIS A 75 -1.18 20.02 15.34
C HIS A 75 -0.90 21.02 14.19
N ASP A 76 0.11 21.87 14.37
CA ASP A 76 0.52 22.85 13.34
C ASP A 76 1.03 22.15 12.07
N THR A 77 1.91 21.15 12.20
CA THR A 77 2.45 20.43 11.02
C THR A 77 1.39 19.63 10.25
N LEU A 78 0.29 19.26 10.92
CA LEU A 78 -0.80 18.50 10.33
C LEU A 78 -1.95 19.40 9.82
N THR A 79 -1.82 20.72 9.99
CA THR A 79 -2.81 21.68 9.49
C THR A 79 -2.93 21.56 7.97
N HIS A 80 -4.16 21.44 7.47
CA HIS A 80 -4.49 21.18 6.06
C HIS A 80 -3.94 19.87 5.46
N ALA A 81 -3.28 19.01 6.24
CA ALA A 81 -2.73 17.75 5.74
C ALA A 81 -3.81 16.81 5.18
N ARG A 82 -5.03 16.86 5.72
CA ARG A 82 -6.15 16.03 5.25
C ARG A 82 -6.51 16.26 3.77
N SER A 83 -6.38 17.49 3.29
CA SER A 83 -6.76 17.87 1.93
C SER A 83 -5.56 17.99 0.98
N SER A 84 -4.34 17.77 1.48
CA SER A 84 -3.14 17.87 0.66
C SER A 84 -2.88 16.60 -0.14
N ARG A 85 -2.25 16.76 -1.31
CA ARG A 85 -1.86 15.65 -2.19
C ARG A 85 -0.51 15.06 -1.80
N GLY A 86 -0.23 13.86 -2.31
CA GLY A 86 1.05 13.18 -2.09
C GLY A 86 1.12 12.46 -0.75
N ILE A 87 2.35 12.19 -0.31
CA ILE A 87 2.66 11.44 0.92
C ILE A 87 3.69 12.28 1.68
N MET A 88 3.28 12.93 2.77
CA MET A 88 4.06 13.95 3.47
C MET A 88 5.34 13.42 4.12
N ILE A 89 5.39 12.12 4.40
CA ILE A 89 6.58 11.40 4.87
C ILE A 89 7.27 10.61 3.76
N GLY A 90 6.82 10.74 2.51
CA GLY A 90 7.34 9.97 1.37
C GLY A 90 7.04 8.47 1.45
N THR A 91 7.58 7.73 0.49
CA THR A 91 7.47 6.26 0.42
C THR A 91 8.74 5.66 -0.16
N ALA A 92 8.98 4.38 0.11
CA ALA A 92 9.96 3.55 -0.58
C ALA A 92 9.46 2.10 -0.73
N ARG A 93 10.12 1.34 -1.61
CA ARG A 93 9.82 -0.09 -1.86
C ARG A 93 10.76 -1.04 -1.10
N THR A 94 11.40 -0.58 -0.04
CA THR A 94 12.28 -1.42 0.79
C THR A 94 11.47 -2.50 1.50
N ASN A 95 11.86 -3.77 1.31
CA ASN A 95 11.23 -4.94 1.92
C ASN A 95 12.24 -5.64 2.85
N PRO A 96 12.33 -5.24 4.14
CA PRO A 96 13.27 -5.83 5.08
C PRO A 96 12.94 -7.30 5.40
N GLY A 97 11.72 -7.76 5.12
CA GLY A 97 11.32 -9.16 5.30
C GLY A 97 11.57 -10.05 4.08
N ARG A 98 12.21 -9.57 3.01
CA ARG A 98 12.33 -10.29 1.72
C ARG A 98 12.94 -11.68 1.86
N HIS A 99 13.94 -11.84 2.73
CA HIS A 99 14.69 -13.10 2.91
C HIS A 99 14.04 -14.07 3.92
N VAL A 100 12.98 -13.63 4.61
CA VAL A 100 12.24 -14.46 5.56
C VAL A 100 11.00 -15.02 4.86
N SER A 101 11.05 -16.30 4.47
CA SER A 101 9.95 -16.99 3.79
C SER A 101 9.34 -18.13 4.63
N SER A 102 9.95 -18.49 5.75
CA SER A 102 9.44 -19.50 6.68
C SER A 102 9.70 -19.08 8.14
N PRO A 103 8.96 -19.63 9.12
CA PRO A 103 9.21 -19.35 10.54
C PRO A 103 10.63 -19.71 11.01
N ASP A 104 11.25 -20.75 10.44
CA ASP A 104 12.60 -21.14 10.84
C ASP A 104 13.67 -20.11 10.43
N HIS A 105 13.43 -19.34 9.37
CA HIS A 105 14.33 -18.24 8.99
C HIS A 105 14.40 -17.14 10.06
N LEU A 106 13.43 -17.08 10.99
CA LEU A 106 13.48 -16.10 12.09
C LEU A 106 14.62 -16.37 13.09
N LYS A 107 15.17 -17.59 13.09
CA LYS A 107 16.30 -18.00 13.93
C LYS A 107 17.65 -17.69 13.27
N ASP A 108 17.67 -17.43 11.97
CA ASP A 108 18.89 -17.13 11.22
C ASP A 108 19.24 -15.63 11.35
N PRO A 109 20.40 -15.29 11.97
CA PRO A 109 20.78 -13.90 12.20
C PRO A 109 20.96 -13.08 10.93
N GLU A 110 21.42 -13.69 9.83
CA GLU A 110 21.69 -13.00 8.57
C GLU A 110 20.39 -12.70 7.84
N LEU A 111 19.48 -13.69 7.75
CA LEU A 111 18.18 -13.52 7.08
C LEU A 111 17.30 -12.48 7.77
N VAL A 112 17.36 -12.40 9.11
CA VAL A 112 16.58 -11.41 9.88
C VAL A 112 17.29 -10.08 10.09
N ALA A 113 18.54 -9.92 9.66
CA ALA A 113 19.32 -8.70 9.92
C ALA A 113 18.58 -7.40 9.51
N PRO A 114 17.87 -7.31 8.36
CA PRO A 114 17.11 -6.11 8.04
C PRO A 114 15.89 -5.87 8.96
N LEU A 115 15.16 -6.92 9.36
CA LEU A 115 14.05 -6.81 10.31
C LEU A 115 14.55 -6.40 11.70
N ARG A 116 15.68 -6.95 12.13
CA ARG A 116 16.35 -6.59 13.38
C ARG A 116 16.72 -5.10 13.38
N ARG A 117 17.33 -4.60 12.30
CA ARG A 117 17.67 -3.18 12.16
C ARG A 117 16.43 -2.28 12.23
N VAL A 118 15.32 -2.68 11.59
CA VAL A 118 14.04 -1.97 11.71
C VAL A 118 13.55 -1.92 13.16
N TYR A 119 13.55 -3.07 13.84
CA TYR A 119 13.17 -3.16 15.25
C TYR A 119 14.06 -2.30 16.15
N GLU A 120 15.38 -2.39 15.99
CA GLU A 120 16.35 -1.61 16.78
C GLU A 120 16.21 -0.10 16.53
N GLY A 121 15.97 0.32 15.28
CA GLY A 121 15.71 1.71 14.94
C GLY A 121 14.47 2.25 15.64
N LEU A 122 13.37 1.49 15.64
CA LEU A 122 12.14 1.86 16.36
C LEU A 122 12.33 1.86 17.88
N CYS A 123 13.08 0.90 18.43
CA CYS A 123 13.44 0.87 19.84
C CYS A 123 14.33 2.06 20.24
N SER A 124 15.23 2.50 19.38
CA SER A 124 16.10 3.66 19.63
C SER A 124 15.32 4.97 19.72
N LEU A 125 14.14 5.02 19.08
CA LEU A 125 13.18 6.11 19.19
C LEU A 125 12.15 5.86 20.31
N GLU A 126 12.31 4.81 21.10
CA GLU A 126 11.40 4.42 22.20
C GLU A 126 9.93 4.29 21.74
N ILE A 127 9.71 3.76 20.53
CA ILE A 127 8.37 3.60 19.99
C ILE A 127 7.58 2.54 20.79
N ASP A 128 6.36 2.89 21.18
CA ASP A 128 5.39 2.05 21.89
C ASP A 128 4.37 1.40 20.95
N ALA A 129 4.14 1.97 19.76
CA ALA A 129 3.27 1.38 18.74
C ALA A 129 3.69 1.79 17.31
N LEU A 130 3.51 0.90 16.34
CA LEU A 130 3.77 1.16 14.93
C LEU A 130 2.47 1.11 14.11
N ILE A 131 2.20 2.19 13.39
CA ILE A 131 1.20 2.26 12.32
C ILE A 131 1.91 2.09 10.98
N SER A 132 1.74 0.93 10.35
CA SER A 132 2.31 0.62 9.05
C SER A 132 1.27 0.80 7.95
N ILE A 133 1.48 1.71 7.00
CA ILE A 133 0.55 1.99 5.90
C ILE A 133 1.16 1.47 4.60
N GLY A 134 0.47 0.58 3.88
CA GLY A 134 1.05 -0.01 2.67
C GLY A 134 0.20 -1.08 2.00
N GLY A 135 0.68 -1.61 0.88
CA GLY A 135 0.06 -2.77 0.21
C GLY A 135 0.55 -4.10 0.80
N ASP A 136 0.30 -5.20 0.09
CA ASP A 136 0.63 -6.56 0.51
C ASP A 136 2.06 -6.78 1.01
N ASP A 137 3.06 -6.24 0.33
CA ASP A 137 4.46 -6.39 0.76
C ASP A 137 4.72 -5.71 2.09
N THR A 138 4.05 -4.58 2.33
CA THR A 138 4.12 -3.85 3.60
C THR A 138 3.38 -4.60 4.70
N LEU A 139 2.21 -5.19 4.42
CA LEU A 139 1.52 -6.09 5.36
C LEU A 139 2.42 -7.27 5.75
N LYS A 140 2.98 -7.97 4.75
CA LYS A 140 3.86 -9.12 4.97
C LYS A 140 5.06 -8.71 5.82
N THR A 141 5.63 -7.53 5.58
CA THR A 141 6.72 -6.99 6.39
C THR A 141 6.27 -6.71 7.83
N ALA A 142 5.12 -6.08 8.03
CA ALA A 142 4.56 -5.81 9.36
C ALA A 142 4.33 -7.11 10.15
N ASN A 143 3.78 -8.14 9.51
CA ASN A 143 3.59 -9.47 10.10
C ASN A 143 4.94 -10.12 10.45
N LYS A 144 5.92 -10.10 9.54
CA LYS A 144 7.26 -10.64 9.80
C LYS A 144 7.97 -9.92 10.94
N LEU A 145 7.79 -8.60 11.07
CA LEU A 145 8.33 -7.84 12.19
C LEU A 145 7.66 -8.21 13.52
N LYS A 146 6.35 -8.49 13.53
CA LYS A 146 5.66 -9.03 14.71
C LYS A 146 6.20 -10.40 15.09
N LEU A 147 6.31 -11.32 14.14
CA LEU A 147 6.87 -12.66 14.37
C LEU A 147 8.33 -12.60 14.86
N PHE A 148 9.11 -11.67 14.33
CA PHE A 148 10.46 -11.40 14.81
C PHE A 148 10.45 -10.99 16.30
N GLN A 149 9.59 -10.04 16.70
CA GLN A 149 9.44 -9.63 18.11
C GLN A 149 9.01 -10.78 19.03
N ASP A 150 8.19 -11.71 18.53
CA ASP A 150 7.74 -12.88 19.29
C ASP A 150 8.86 -13.90 19.55
N ASN A 151 9.91 -13.88 18.73
CA ASN A 151 11.09 -14.73 18.89
C ASN A 151 12.21 -14.07 19.73
N LEU A 152 12.03 -12.82 20.18
CA LEU A 152 12.97 -12.15 21.07
C LEU A 152 12.86 -12.67 22.51
N PRO A 153 13.91 -12.48 23.34
CA PRO A 153 13.87 -12.75 24.79
C PRO A 153 12.67 -12.09 25.48
N ALA A 154 12.21 -12.68 26.59
CA ALA A 154 10.99 -12.22 27.27
C ALA A 154 11.07 -10.76 27.74
N ASP A 155 12.25 -10.29 28.14
CA ASP A 155 12.57 -8.94 28.58
C ASP A 155 12.80 -7.93 27.45
N ALA A 156 12.83 -8.39 26.18
CA ALA A 156 12.92 -7.49 25.04
C ALA A 156 11.69 -6.60 24.93
N ARG A 157 11.91 -5.33 24.55
CA ARG A 157 10.85 -4.38 24.24
C ARG A 157 9.97 -4.95 23.13
N ARG A 158 8.66 -4.85 23.29
CA ARG A 158 7.69 -5.21 22.25
C ARG A 158 6.69 -4.09 22.09
N PHE A 159 6.21 -3.92 20.87
CA PHE A 159 5.18 -2.94 20.56
C PHE A 159 4.17 -3.53 19.58
N PRO A 160 2.87 -3.21 19.73
CA PRO A 160 1.86 -3.54 18.75
C PRO A 160 2.19 -2.90 17.39
N ILE A 161 1.87 -3.66 16.34
CA ILE A 161 1.93 -3.20 14.96
C ILE A 161 0.52 -3.24 14.39
N ILE A 162 0.03 -2.10 13.95
CA ILE A 162 -1.26 -1.94 13.30
C ILE A 162 -0.97 -1.66 11.81
N HIS A 163 -1.54 -2.48 10.93
CA HIS A 163 -1.37 -2.28 9.49
C HIS A 163 -2.63 -1.68 8.87
N LEU A 164 -2.46 -0.59 8.12
CA LEU A 164 -3.53 0.02 7.31
C LEU A 164 -3.29 -0.34 5.84
N PRO A 165 -4.20 -1.12 5.25
CA PRO A 165 -4.06 -1.59 3.88
C PRO A 165 -4.32 -0.46 2.89
N LYS A 166 -3.39 -0.33 1.94
CA LYS A 166 -3.37 0.70 0.91
C LYS A 166 -3.09 0.09 -0.44
N THR A 167 -4.04 0.28 -1.34
CA THR A 167 -3.88 -0.02 -2.77
C THR A 167 -4.90 0.79 -3.56
N ILE A 168 -4.55 1.22 -4.77
CA ILE A 168 -5.55 1.74 -5.73
C ILE A 168 -6.25 0.58 -6.45
N ASP A 169 -5.64 -0.61 -6.45
CA ASP A 169 -6.09 -1.76 -7.22
C ASP A 169 -7.34 -2.44 -6.60
N ASN A 170 -7.68 -2.08 -5.35
CA ASN A 170 -8.72 -2.70 -4.52
C ASN A 170 -8.61 -4.24 -4.43
N ASP A 171 -7.39 -4.75 -4.45
CA ASP A 171 -7.05 -6.17 -4.52
C ASP A 171 -6.91 -6.84 -3.14
N TYR A 172 -7.41 -6.20 -2.08
CA TYR A 172 -7.23 -6.66 -0.70
C TYR A 172 -8.42 -7.53 -0.25
N SER A 173 -8.18 -8.81 0.03
CA SER A 173 -9.24 -9.72 0.48
C SER A 173 -9.77 -9.34 1.87
N GLY A 174 -11.09 -9.36 2.02
CA GLY A 174 -11.79 -9.08 3.29
C GLY A 174 -12.04 -7.60 3.58
N ILE A 175 -11.72 -6.70 2.64
CA ILE A 175 -11.99 -5.26 2.74
C ILE A 175 -12.68 -4.83 1.45
N ASP A 176 -13.87 -4.26 1.57
CA ASP A 176 -14.66 -3.89 0.39
C ASP A 176 -13.98 -2.79 -0.44
N PHE A 177 -13.40 -1.80 0.24
CA PHE A 177 -12.76 -0.65 -0.41
C PHE A 177 -11.49 -0.21 0.30
N THR A 178 -10.39 -0.15 -0.45
CA THR A 178 -9.13 0.45 0.02
C THR A 178 -9.06 1.92 -0.34
N PHE A 179 -8.42 2.72 0.53
CA PHE A 179 -8.30 4.14 0.26
C PHE A 179 -7.45 4.40 -0.99
N GLY A 180 -7.86 5.37 -1.79
CA GLY A 180 -7.28 5.67 -3.09
C GLY A 180 -8.00 5.02 -4.27
N PHE A 181 -8.74 3.91 -4.08
CA PHE A 181 -9.49 3.24 -5.14
C PHE A 181 -10.48 4.18 -5.84
N PHE A 182 -11.44 4.76 -5.11
CA PHE A 182 -12.46 5.64 -5.72
C PHE A 182 -11.86 6.88 -6.40
N THR A 183 -10.79 7.44 -5.84
CA THR A 183 -10.10 8.57 -6.48
C THR A 183 -9.47 8.14 -7.81
N ALA A 184 -8.83 6.97 -7.85
CA ALA A 184 -8.27 6.44 -9.09
C ALA A 184 -9.36 6.11 -10.13
N VAL A 185 -10.48 5.51 -9.70
CA VAL A 185 -11.64 5.26 -10.56
C VAL A 185 -12.18 6.55 -11.17
N GLU A 186 -12.41 7.59 -10.34
CA GLU A 186 -12.96 8.85 -10.85
C GLU A 186 -12.00 9.52 -11.84
N THR A 187 -10.70 9.53 -11.53
CA THR A 187 -9.70 10.07 -12.46
C THR A 187 -9.72 9.33 -13.80
N LEU A 188 -9.73 7.99 -13.79
CA LEU A 188 -9.78 7.22 -15.03
C LEU A 188 -11.11 7.41 -15.78
N ALA A 189 -12.23 7.49 -15.06
CA ALA A 189 -13.54 7.71 -15.65
C ALA A 189 -13.65 9.08 -16.33
N GLU A 190 -13.07 10.13 -15.73
CA GLU A 190 -12.99 11.46 -16.35
C GLU A 190 -12.24 11.42 -17.68
N GLU A 191 -11.08 10.76 -17.72
CA GLU A 191 -10.31 10.60 -18.96
C GLU A 191 -11.06 9.80 -20.02
N ILE A 192 -11.75 8.71 -19.65
CA ILE A 192 -12.56 7.92 -20.58
C ILE A 192 -13.70 8.77 -21.17
N ARG A 193 -14.38 9.58 -20.36
CA ARG A 193 -15.45 10.48 -20.86
C ARG A 193 -14.89 11.51 -21.84
N ASN A 194 -13.70 12.05 -21.59
CA ASN A 194 -13.03 12.95 -22.53
C ASN A 194 -12.74 12.26 -23.87
N LEU A 195 -12.23 11.02 -23.83
CA LEU A 195 -11.96 10.22 -25.02
C LEU A 195 -13.24 9.86 -25.79
N ASN A 196 -14.36 9.62 -25.10
CA ASN A 196 -15.65 9.37 -25.75
C ASN A 196 -16.10 10.56 -26.63
N TYR A 197 -15.92 11.81 -26.16
CA TYR A 197 -16.23 12.99 -26.97
C TYR A 197 -15.31 13.14 -28.18
N ASP A 198 -14.02 12.84 -28.03
CA ASP A 198 -13.06 12.88 -29.14
C ASP A 198 -13.34 11.77 -30.16
N ALA A 199 -13.66 10.56 -29.69
CA ALA A 199 -14.05 9.42 -30.52
C ALA A 199 -15.25 9.75 -31.41
N ALA A 200 -16.28 10.37 -30.83
CA ALA A 200 -17.48 10.78 -31.56
C ALA A 200 -17.19 11.83 -32.63
N ALA A 201 -16.30 12.79 -32.36
CA ALA A 201 -15.92 13.83 -33.32
C ALA A 201 -15.01 13.29 -34.43
N GLY A 202 -14.04 12.45 -34.07
CA GLY A 202 -13.01 11.91 -34.96
C GLY A 202 -13.42 10.64 -35.72
N ARG A 203 -14.58 10.03 -35.39
CA ARG A 203 -15.01 8.72 -35.89
C ARG A 203 -13.94 7.66 -35.63
N ALA A 204 -13.43 7.64 -34.40
CA ALA A 204 -12.33 6.78 -33.97
C ALA A 204 -12.74 5.92 -32.76
N TYR A 205 -11.93 4.90 -32.47
CA TYR A 205 -12.03 4.10 -31.24
C TYR A 205 -10.75 4.27 -30.42
N PHE A 206 -10.88 4.29 -29.09
CA PHE A 206 -9.75 4.32 -28.17
C PHE A 206 -9.69 3.03 -27.37
N LEU A 207 -8.46 2.52 -27.20
CA LEU A 207 -8.16 1.46 -26.25
C LEU A 207 -7.51 2.09 -25.02
N CYS A 208 -8.14 1.93 -23.87
CA CYS A 208 -7.65 2.48 -22.61
C CYS A 208 -7.05 1.35 -21.76
N GLU A 209 -5.76 1.41 -21.46
CA GLU A 209 -5.11 0.51 -20.50
C GLU A 209 -5.19 1.12 -19.09
N ALA A 210 -5.80 0.39 -18.15
CA ALA A 210 -5.90 0.80 -16.76
C ALA A 210 -4.87 0.06 -15.87
N MET A 211 -4.47 0.69 -14.77
CA MET A 211 -3.76 0.01 -13.67
C MET A 211 -4.69 -1.02 -12.99
N GLY A 212 -4.18 -1.80 -12.03
CA GLY A 212 -4.97 -2.83 -11.33
C GLY A 212 -4.19 -4.09 -10.94
N ARG A 213 -2.94 -4.21 -11.36
CA ARG A 213 -2.05 -5.36 -11.11
C ARG A 213 -2.71 -6.69 -11.50
N SER A 214 -3.30 -7.38 -10.53
CA SER A 214 -3.85 -8.73 -10.66
C SER A 214 -5.34 -8.76 -10.35
N ALA A 215 -6.01 -7.61 -10.37
CA ALA A 215 -7.45 -7.49 -10.19
C ALA A 215 -8.05 -6.44 -11.14
N GLY A 216 -9.27 -6.68 -11.59
CA GLY A 216 -9.97 -5.82 -12.54
C GLY A 216 -10.78 -4.69 -11.95
N TRP A 217 -10.80 -4.51 -10.63
CA TRP A 217 -11.64 -3.51 -9.96
C TRP A 217 -11.52 -2.10 -10.54
N LEU A 218 -10.30 -1.65 -10.83
CA LEU A 218 -10.06 -0.34 -11.44
C LEU A 218 -10.63 -0.28 -12.87
N ALA A 219 -10.39 -1.30 -13.68
CA ALA A 219 -10.88 -1.36 -15.05
C ALA A 219 -12.41 -1.34 -15.09
N TYR A 220 -13.07 -2.19 -14.30
CA TYR A 220 -14.53 -2.22 -14.21
C TYR A 220 -15.11 -0.92 -13.66
N GLY A 221 -14.55 -0.40 -12.56
CA GLY A 221 -14.99 0.85 -11.95
C GLY A 221 -14.90 2.03 -12.92
N ALA A 222 -13.75 2.17 -13.58
CA ALA A 222 -13.51 3.22 -14.56
C ALA A 222 -14.40 3.08 -15.80
N ALA A 223 -14.62 1.86 -16.30
CA ALA A 223 -15.48 1.61 -17.44
C ALA A 223 -16.95 1.96 -17.15
N ILE A 224 -17.47 1.56 -16.00
CA ILE A 224 -18.85 1.84 -15.58
C ILE A 224 -19.04 3.35 -15.39
N ALA A 225 -18.15 4.00 -14.65
CA ALA A 225 -18.26 5.44 -14.38
C ALA A 225 -17.90 6.32 -15.60
N GLY A 226 -17.07 5.80 -16.49
CA GLY A 226 -16.59 6.47 -17.69
C GLY A 226 -17.46 6.25 -18.93
N GLU A 227 -18.49 5.40 -18.84
CA GLU A 227 -19.34 5.00 -19.96
C GLU A 227 -18.56 4.35 -21.11
N ALA A 228 -17.64 3.43 -20.78
CA ALA A 228 -16.93 2.65 -21.79
C ALA A 228 -17.85 1.61 -22.45
N SER A 229 -17.77 1.46 -23.77
CA SER A 229 -18.58 0.48 -24.52
C SER A 229 -18.26 -0.98 -24.17
N MET A 230 -17.03 -1.25 -23.75
CA MET A 230 -16.58 -2.57 -23.33
C MET A 230 -15.44 -2.45 -22.32
N VAL A 231 -15.39 -3.39 -21.39
CA VAL A 231 -14.27 -3.58 -20.46
C VAL A 231 -13.87 -5.05 -20.46
N LEU A 232 -12.58 -5.30 -20.34
CA LEU A 232 -12.01 -6.63 -20.18
C LEU A 232 -10.90 -6.56 -19.13
N SER A 233 -10.90 -7.52 -18.20
CA SER A 233 -9.85 -7.64 -17.19
C SER A 233 -9.40 -9.08 -16.95
N VAL A 234 -8.49 -9.26 -15.99
CA VAL A 234 -7.85 -10.55 -15.69
C VAL A 234 -8.86 -11.64 -15.31
N GLU A 235 -9.99 -11.27 -14.71
CA GLU A 235 -11.08 -12.18 -14.37
C GLU A 235 -11.86 -12.67 -15.61
N ASP A 236 -11.88 -11.90 -16.70
CA ASP A 236 -12.54 -12.26 -17.96
C ASP A 236 -11.68 -13.16 -18.85
N VAL A 237 -10.36 -13.17 -18.62
CA VAL A 237 -9.42 -14.04 -19.33
C VAL A 237 -9.68 -15.48 -18.86
N ALA A 238 -10.71 -16.13 -19.39
CA ALA A 238 -11.12 -17.49 -19.04
C ALA A 238 -11.73 -18.19 -20.27
N GLY A 239 -11.79 -19.53 -20.22
CA GLY A 239 -12.33 -20.33 -21.31
C GLY A 239 -11.64 -20.02 -22.64
N ALA A 240 -12.43 -19.64 -23.65
CA ALA A 240 -11.92 -19.30 -24.98
C ALA A 240 -10.98 -18.09 -25.01
N LEU A 241 -11.01 -17.20 -24.01
CA LEU A 241 -10.13 -16.02 -23.98
C LEU A 241 -8.81 -16.26 -23.25
N ALA A 242 -8.62 -17.46 -22.72
CA ALA A 242 -7.38 -17.88 -22.09
C ALA A 242 -6.62 -18.89 -22.96
N GLU A 243 -5.31 -18.91 -22.78
CA GLU A 243 -4.44 -20.00 -23.22
C GLU A 243 -3.28 -20.17 -22.23
N GLU A 244 -2.44 -21.17 -22.45
CA GLU A 244 -1.30 -21.45 -21.59
C GLU A 244 0.00 -21.16 -22.33
N GLU A 245 0.91 -20.46 -21.65
CA GLU A 245 2.27 -20.23 -22.10
C GLU A 245 3.23 -21.00 -21.21
N VAL A 246 4.15 -21.76 -21.80
CA VAL A 246 5.24 -22.42 -21.06
C VAL A 246 6.24 -21.36 -20.59
N VAL A 247 6.32 -21.15 -19.29
CA VAL A 247 7.19 -20.13 -18.66
C VAL A 247 8.56 -20.69 -18.34
N ASN A 248 8.66 -22.01 -18.14
CA ASN A 248 9.91 -22.70 -17.88
C ASN A 248 9.96 -23.99 -18.71
N GLN A 249 10.88 -24.01 -19.69
CA GLN A 249 11.05 -25.13 -20.61
C GLN A 249 11.63 -26.38 -19.92
N ASP A 250 12.38 -26.20 -18.83
CA ASP A 250 13.04 -27.30 -18.10
C ASP A 250 12.08 -27.99 -17.13
N THR A 251 11.17 -27.24 -16.50
CA THR A 251 10.20 -27.77 -15.53
C THR A 251 8.83 -28.07 -16.15
N GLY A 252 8.55 -27.54 -17.34
CA GLY A 252 7.24 -27.61 -17.98
C GLY A 252 6.18 -26.73 -17.31
N GLU A 253 6.59 -25.79 -16.45
CA GLU A 253 5.68 -24.88 -15.75
C GLU A 253 4.99 -23.95 -16.75
N THR A 254 3.65 -23.96 -16.74
CA THR A 254 2.82 -23.09 -17.57
C THR A 254 2.19 -21.97 -16.74
N ARG A 255 1.87 -20.85 -17.40
CA ARG A 255 1.00 -19.81 -16.84
C ARG A 255 -0.15 -19.56 -17.79
N LYS A 256 -1.28 -19.20 -17.19
CA LYS A 256 -2.44 -18.70 -17.91
C LYS A 256 -2.11 -17.32 -18.51
N VAL A 257 -2.33 -17.18 -19.81
CA VAL A 257 -2.17 -15.92 -20.54
C VAL A 257 -3.44 -15.59 -21.32
N MET A 258 -3.51 -14.35 -21.76
CA MET A 258 -4.58 -13.87 -22.63
C MET A 258 -4.38 -14.44 -24.03
N ALA A 259 -5.41 -15.09 -24.57
CA ALA A 259 -5.44 -15.50 -25.95
C ALA A 259 -5.63 -14.28 -26.86
N LEU A 260 -4.52 -13.65 -27.25
CA LEU A 260 -4.53 -12.30 -27.81
C LEU A 260 -5.40 -12.18 -29.06
N GLU A 261 -5.28 -13.11 -30.01
CA GLU A 261 -6.10 -13.09 -31.24
C GLU A 261 -7.59 -13.12 -30.92
N ARG A 262 -8.03 -14.04 -30.05
CA ARG A 262 -9.44 -14.20 -29.68
C ARG A 262 -9.98 -13.00 -28.89
N VAL A 263 -9.13 -12.33 -28.10
CA VAL A 263 -9.50 -11.10 -27.42
C VAL A 263 -9.62 -9.94 -28.41
N VAL A 264 -8.69 -9.81 -29.35
CA VAL A 264 -8.76 -8.78 -30.39
C VAL A 264 -9.99 -8.98 -31.28
N ASP A 265 -10.29 -10.21 -31.69
CA ASP A 265 -11.49 -10.51 -32.48
C ASP A 265 -12.76 -10.08 -31.72
N ARG A 266 -12.85 -10.39 -30.42
CA ARG A 266 -13.97 -9.95 -29.57
C ARG A 266 -14.07 -8.41 -29.49
N MET A 267 -12.94 -7.70 -29.44
CA MET A 267 -12.93 -6.24 -29.45
C MET A 267 -13.44 -5.68 -30.78
N VAL A 268 -12.98 -6.25 -31.91
CA VAL A 268 -13.38 -5.83 -33.26
C VAL A 268 -14.86 -6.11 -33.52
N ASP A 269 -15.36 -7.27 -33.10
CA ASP A 269 -16.79 -7.62 -33.22
C ASP A 269 -17.69 -6.60 -32.53
N MET A 270 -17.28 -6.13 -31.33
CA MET A 270 -18.01 -5.06 -30.62
C MET A 270 -17.98 -3.74 -31.40
N MET A 271 -16.85 -3.37 -32.00
CA MET A 271 -16.72 -2.13 -32.78
C MET A 271 -17.57 -2.14 -34.07
N LEU A 272 -17.81 -3.31 -34.64
CA LEU A 272 -18.57 -3.50 -35.88
C LEU A 272 -20.09 -3.68 -35.67
N ALA A 273 -20.53 -3.95 -34.43
CA ALA A 273 -21.94 -4.18 -34.08
C ALA A 273 -22.76 -2.88 -33.99
#